data_AF-A0A2N9NT71-F1
#
_entry.id   AF-A0A2N9NT71-F1
#
_cell.length_a   1.000
_cell.length_b   1.000
_cell.length_c   1.000
_cell.angle_alpha   90.00
_cell.angle_beta   90.00
_cell.angle_gamma   90.00
#
_symmetry.space_group_name_H-M   'P 1'
#
loop_
_entity.id
_entity.type
_entity.pdbx_description
1 polymer ?
#
loop_
_entity_poly.entity_id
_entity_poly.type
_entity_poly.pdbx_seq_one_letter_code
_entity_poly.pdbx_strand_id
1 'polypeptide(L)' 'MRHYTRVAHDNWVHVACSWFHDIAPACELGIKCIWLDRDGTGEDLSAASLRITSAADLPNAVRQLLSPS' A
#
# COMPACT_ATOMS: atom_id res chain seq x y z
N MET A 1 -4.44 -22.75 -4.75
CA MET A 1 -4.48 -21.39 -5.35
C MET A 1 -3.41 -21.34 -6.43
N ARG A 2 -3.74 -21.01 -7.69
CA ARG A 2 -2.73 -20.90 -8.76
C ARG A 2 -2.12 -19.49 -8.71
N HIS A 3 -0.79 -19.41 -8.66
CA HIS A 3 -0.04 -18.15 -8.69
C HIS A 3 0.17 -17.73 -10.15
N TYR A 4 -0.73 -16.90 -10.69
CA TYR A 4 -0.71 -16.52 -12.11
C TYR A 4 0.46 -15.62 -12.52
N THR A 5 1.09 -14.93 -11.57
CA THR A 5 2.13 -13.92 -11.87
C THR A 5 3.55 -14.39 -11.61
N ARG A 6 3.76 -15.55 -10.94
CA ARG A 6 5.07 -16.02 -10.43
C ARG A 6 5.82 -15.00 -9.56
N VAL A 7 5.13 -13.98 -9.06
CA VAL A 7 5.70 -12.99 -8.13
C VAL A 7 5.68 -13.56 -6.71
N ALA A 8 6.81 -13.45 -6.00
CA ALA A 8 6.92 -13.83 -4.60
C ALA A 8 5.94 -13.03 -3.74
N HIS A 9 5.42 -13.63 -2.66
CA HIS A 9 4.43 -12.99 -1.80
C HIS A 9 4.89 -11.60 -1.29
N ASP A 10 6.17 -11.49 -0.91
CA ASP A 10 6.74 -10.25 -0.37
C ASP A 10 6.94 -9.13 -1.40
N ASN A 11 6.72 -9.42 -2.69
CA ASN A 11 6.83 -8.48 -3.79
C ASN A 11 5.47 -7.96 -4.28
N TRP A 12 4.38 -8.28 -3.56
CA TRP A 12 3.08 -7.68 -3.79
C TRP A 12 2.91 -6.44 -2.90
N VAL A 13 2.32 -5.40 -3.48
CA VAL A 13 1.93 -4.17 -2.79
C VAL A 13 0.47 -3.88 -3.11
N HIS A 14 -0.33 -3.69 -2.08
CA HIS A 14 -1.71 -3.23 -2.21
C HIS A 14 -1.75 -1.69 -2.26
N VAL A 15 -2.47 -1.10 -3.21
CA VAL A 15 -2.56 0.35 -3.36
C VAL A 15 -4.02 0.72 -3.52
N ALA A 16 -4.53 1.59 -2.66
CA ALA A 16 -5.95 1.96 -2.66
C ALA A 16 -6.20 3.35 -2.08
N CYS A 17 -7.41 3.88 -2.31
CA CYS A 17 -7.82 5.19 -1.83
C CYS A 17 -8.65 5.14 -0.54
N SER A 18 -9.47 4.10 -0.33
CA SER A 18 -10.35 4.05 0.83
C SER A 18 -9.60 3.55 2.05
N TRP A 19 -9.57 4.35 3.11
CA TRP A 19 -9.00 3.92 4.39
C TRP A 19 -9.75 2.69 4.93
N PHE A 20 -11.07 2.84 5.12
CA PHE A 20 -11.90 1.84 5.80
C PHE A 20 -12.08 0.53 5.01
N HIS A 21 -12.30 0.62 3.70
CA HIS A 21 -12.61 -0.57 2.90
C HIS A 21 -11.37 -1.31 2.39
N ASP A 22 -10.25 -0.62 2.21
CA ASP A 22 -9.07 -1.18 1.54
C ASP A 22 -7.84 -1.19 2.46
N ILE A 23 -7.44 -0.02 2.96
CA ILE A 23 -6.13 0.14 3.63
C ILE A 23 -6.13 -0.50 5.02
N ALA A 24 -7.06 -0.14 5.91
CA ALA A 24 -7.08 -0.66 7.27
C ALA A 24 -7.16 -2.21 7.29
N PRO A 25 -8.05 -2.87 6.51
CA PRO A 25 -8.06 -4.33 6.43
C PRO A 25 -6.76 -4.92 5.87
N ALA A 26 -6.14 -4.29 4.87
CA ALA A 26 -4.86 -4.77 4.32
C ALA A 26 -3.73 -4.70 5.37
N CYS A 27 -3.70 -3.62 6.18
CA CYS A 27 -2.75 -3.47 7.29
C CYS A 27 -2.95 -4.55 8.35
N GLU A 28 -4.20 -4.82 8.76
CA GLU A 28 -4.55 -5.85 9.74
C GLU A 28 -4.12 -7.25 9.29
N LEU A 29 -4.12 -7.50 7.99
CA LEU A 29 -3.66 -8.76 7.38
C LEU A 29 -2.14 -8.80 7.15
N GLY A 30 -1.39 -7.75 7.49
CA GLY A 30 0.05 -7.67 7.28
C GLY A 30 0.47 -7.53 5.81
N ILE A 31 -0.43 -7.09 4.94
CA ILE A 31 -0.15 -6.85 3.52
C ILE A 31 0.55 -5.50 3.38
N LYS A 32 1.70 -5.48 2.69
CA LYS A 32 2.37 -4.21 2.33
C LYS A 32 1.41 -3.33 1.54
N CYS A 33 1.10 -2.15 2.07
CA CYS A 33 0.09 -1.28 1.46
C CYS A 33 0.57 0.18 1.36
N ILE A 34 0.13 0.86 0.30
CA ILE A 34 0.31 2.29 0.09
C ILE A 34 -1.07 2.93 0.03
N TRP A 35 -1.32 3.86 0.94
CA TRP A 35 -2.55 4.65 0.92
C TRP A 35 -2.41 5.85 -0.02
N LEU A 36 -3.22 5.87 -1.08
CA LEU A 36 -3.41 7.05 -1.92
C LEU A 36 -4.51 7.92 -1.30
N ASP A 37 -4.11 8.74 -0.33
CA ASP A 37 -4.98 9.71 0.34
C ASP A 37 -5.20 10.95 -0.53
N ARG A 38 -5.91 10.76 -1.64
CA ARG A 38 -6.21 11.83 -2.61
C ARG A 38 -7.07 12.95 -2.00
N ASP A 39 -7.88 12.62 -0.99
CA ASP A 39 -8.86 13.53 -0.39
C ASP A 39 -8.32 14.19 0.90
N GLY A 40 -7.12 13.79 1.34
CA GLY A 40 -6.45 14.38 2.49
C GLY A 40 -7.15 14.10 3.82
N THR A 41 -7.81 12.95 3.96
CA THR A 41 -8.75 12.70 5.07
C THR A 41 -8.08 12.60 6.43
N GLY A 42 -6.76 12.38 6.48
CA GLY A 42 -5.97 12.55 7.71
C GLY A 42 -6.17 11.46 8.77
N GLU A 43 -6.59 10.26 8.36
CA GLU A 43 -6.68 9.06 9.22
C GLU A 43 -5.31 8.65 9.81
N ASP A 44 -5.33 7.83 10.87
CA ASP A 44 -4.13 7.43 11.62
C ASP A 44 -3.10 6.73 10.72
N LEU A 45 -1.99 7.43 10.48
CA LEU A 45 -0.89 7.01 9.61
C LEU A 45 -0.09 5.83 10.16
N SER A 46 -0.28 5.46 11.43
CA SER A 46 0.53 4.44 12.11
C SER A 46 0.37 3.04 11.51
N ALA A 47 -0.75 2.77 10.83
CA ALA A 47 -1.05 1.45 10.30
C ALA A 47 -0.56 1.22 8.85
N ALA A 48 -0.53 2.25 8.01
CA ALA A 48 -0.15 2.10 6.59
C ALA A 48 1.37 2.08 6.41
N SER A 49 1.88 1.29 5.45
CA SER A 49 3.33 1.24 5.19
C SER A 49 3.84 2.56 4.61
N LEU A 50 3.06 3.22 3.73
CA LEU A 50 3.32 4.56 3.19
C LEU A 50 1.99 5.28 2.85
N ARG A 51 2.01 6.62 2.86
CA ARG A 51 0.93 7.49 2.37
C ARG A 51 1.45 8.40 1.26
N ILE A 52 0.67 8.51 0.18
CA ILE A 52 0.86 9.48 -0.91
C ILE A 52 -0.46 10.19 -1.17
N THR A 53 -0.42 11.42 -1.67
CA THR A 53 -1.63 12.20 -2.01
C THR A 53 -1.85 12.31 -3.52
N SER A 54 -0.89 11.85 -4.32
CA SER A 54 -0.98 11.83 -5.78
C SER A 54 -0.54 10.48 -6.35
N ALA A 55 -1.27 9.98 -7.34
CA ALA A 55 -0.89 8.76 -8.06
C ALA A 55 0.44 8.91 -8.81
N ALA A 56 0.86 10.15 -9.11
CA ALA A 56 2.15 10.41 -9.75
C ALA A 56 3.34 9.99 -8.86
N ASP A 57 3.16 9.94 -7.54
CA ASP A 57 4.20 9.57 -6.58
C ASP A 57 4.34 8.05 -6.41
N LEU A 58 3.37 7.28 -6.91
CA LEU A 58 3.30 5.83 -6.72
C LEU A 58 4.57 5.08 -7.16
N PRO A 59 5.20 5.39 -8.32
CA PRO A 59 6.43 4.71 -8.72
C PRO A 59 7.57 4.88 -7.70
N ASN A 60 7.69 6.05 -7.08
CA ASN A 60 8.69 6.30 -6.04
C ASN A 60 8.33 5.58 -4.74
N ALA A 61 7.06 5.63 -4.33
CA ALA A 61 6.59 4.96 -3.13
C ALA A 61 6.78 3.44 -3.19
N VAL A 62 6.51 2.80 -4.34
CA VAL A 62 6.76 1.36 -4.54
C VAL A 62 8.25 1.04 -4.43
N ARG A 63 9.12 1.85 -5.02
CA ARG A 63 10.59 1.67 -4.89
C ARG A 63 11.05 1.78 -3.45
N GLN A 64 10.55 2.77 -2.71
CA GLN A 64 10.88 2.96 -1.29
C GLN A 64 10.43 1.75 -0.47
N LEU A 65 9.20 1.27 -0.68
CA LEU A 65 8.62 0.17 0.09
C LEU A 65 9.26 -1.19 -0.16
N LEU A 66 9.78 -1.42 -1.38
CA LEU A 66 10.40 -2.68 -1.78
C LEU A 66 11.93 -2.67 -1.69
N SER A 67 12.55 -1.54 -1.33
CA SER A 67 14.00 -1.48 -1.11
C SER A 67 14.38 -2.36 0.09
N PRO A 68 15.37 -3.25 -0.02
CA PRO A 68 15.83 -4.05 1.11
C PRO A 68 16.40 -3.13 2.20
N SER A 69 16.14 -3.49 3.47
CA SER A 69 16.69 -2.79 4.65
C SER A 69 18.18 -3.00 4.81
#